data_AF-A0A7J4R8U4-F1
#
_entry.id   AF-A0A7J4R8U4-F1
#
_cell.length_a   1.000
_cell.length_b   1.000
_cell.length_c   1.000
_cell.angle_alpha   90.00
_cell.angle_beta   90.00
_cell.angle_gamma   90.00
#
_symmetry.space_group_name_H-M   'P 1'
#
loop_
_entity.id
_entity.type
_entity.pdbx_description
1 polymer ?
#
loop_
_entity_poly.entity_id
_entity_poly.type
_entity_poly.pdbx_seq_one_letter_code
_entity_poly.pdbx_strand_id
1 'polypeptide(L)'
;DLDLDERRSDIPLYVSKSKDFENLAIELGVSIPDHHPSELEWSAMKSQAEGVVSLSERLLLNEQATKELANSYVPSLSSLIGPLGAARMVVLAGGRERLARMPSGSLQVLGASGAMAAHRRGAPPPKHSPVLFSMPLVSRSPRWVRGKIARFLAGKCSIAVRVDHFGGQTWEDEEIKKIHREAESIRDRFPKPPKRG
;
A
#
# COMPACT_ATOMS: atom_id res chain seq x y z
N ASP A 1 16.68 10.84 -27.60
CA ASP A 1 17.01 10.40 -26.23
C ASP A 1 16.01 9.35 -25.77
N LEU A 2 16.51 8.18 -25.41
CA LEU A 2 15.68 7.10 -24.87
C LEU A 2 15.46 7.37 -23.39
N ASP A 3 14.20 7.51 -22.95
CA ASP A 3 13.89 7.65 -21.53
C ASP A 3 14.00 6.28 -20.85
N LEU A 4 15.20 5.99 -20.35
CA LEU A 4 15.50 4.76 -19.62
C LEU A 4 14.78 4.70 -18.25
N ASP A 5 14.34 5.85 -17.72
CA ASP A 5 13.59 5.90 -16.47
C ASP A 5 12.14 5.43 -16.68
N GLU A 6 11.51 5.78 -17.81
CA GLU A 6 10.17 5.26 -18.16
C GLU A 6 10.15 3.74 -18.37
N ARG A 7 11.22 3.16 -18.95
CA ARG A 7 11.31 1.72 -19.28
C ARG A 7 12.01 0.88 -18.21
N ARG A 8 12.29 1.45 -17.04
CA ARG A 8 13.13 0.82 -16.02
C ARG A 8 12.62 -0.55 -15.54
N SER A 9 11.31 -0.75 -15.51
CA SER A 9 10.68 -2.03 -15.15
C SER A 9 10.97 -3.14 -16.14
N ASP A 10 11.19 -2.79 -17.40
CA ASP A 10 11.27 -3.74 -18.50
C ASP A 10 12.71 -4.15 -18.78
N ILE A 11 13.70 -3.34 -18.35
CA ILE A 11 15.13 -3.61 -18.54
C ILE A 11 15.52 -5.01 -18.04
N PRO A 12 15.18 -5.45 -16.81
CA PRO A 12 15.53 -6.81 -16.37
C PRO A 12 14.90 -7.90 -17.25
N LEU A 13 13.70 -7.66 -17.77
CA LEU A 13 13.03 -8.61 -18.65
C LEU A 13 13.76 -8.74 -19.98
N TYR A 14 14.14 -7.62 -20.60
CA TYR A 14 14.90 -7.62 -21.85
C TYR A 14 16.29 -8.26 -21.66
N VAL A 15 17.01 -7.88 -20.60
CA VAL A 15 18.34 -8.43 -20.28
C VAL A 15 18.26 -9.94 -20.04
N SER A 16 17.24 -10.44 -19.33
CA SER A 16 17.06 -11.88 -19.08
C SER A 16 16.78 -12.69 -20.36
N LYS A 17 16.08 -12.10 -21.34
CA LYS A 17 15.65 -12.78 -22.57
C LYS A 17 16.66 -12.66 -23.70
N SER A 18 17.46 -11.60 -23.71
CA SER A 18 18.47 -11.33 -24.71
C SER A 18 19.53 -12.45 -24.74
N LYS A 19 20.00 -12.75 -25.95
CA LYS A 19 21.07 -13.75 -26.17
C LYS A 19 22.44 -13.16 -25.84
N ASP A 20 22.71 -11.97 -26.34
CA ASP A 20 23.95 -11.22 -26.22
C ASP A 20 23.64 -9.73 -26.00
N PHE A 21 24.69 -8.97 -25.69
CA PHE A 21 24.59 -7.55 -25.41
C PHE A 21 24.19 -6.71 -26.64
N GLU A 22 24.57 -7.14 -27.84
CA GLU A 22 24.23 -6.43 -29.08
C GLU A 22 22.74 -6.55 -29.40
N ASN A 23 22.15 -7.74 -29.27
CA ASN A 23 20.71 -7.92 -29.44
C ASN A 23 19.94 -7.14 -28.38
N LEU A 24 20.44 -7.05 -27.14
CA LEU A 24 19.83 -6.21 -26.11
C LEU A 24 19.80 -4.73 -26.52
N ALA A 25 20.91 -4.20 -27.05
CA ALA A 25 20.97 -2.81 -27.49
C ALA A 25 19.95 -2.53 -28.60
N ILE A 26 19.80 -3.46 -29.54
CA ILE A 26 18.79 -3.40 -30.62
C ILE A 26 17.36 -3.45 -30.05
N GLU A 27 17.07 -4.39 -29.13
CA GLU A 27 15.74 -4.53 -28.49
C GLU A 27 15.35 -3.29 -27.66
N LEU A 28 16.33 -2.67 -27.00
CA LEU A 28 16.12 -1.43 -26.25
C LEU A 28 16.06 -0.20 -27.16
N GLY A 29 16.46 -0.31 -28.43
CA GLY A 29 16.49 0.80 -29.39
C GLY A 29 17.61 1.80 -29.09
N VAL A 30 18.72 1.34 -28.50
CA VAL A 30 19.88 2.17 -28.15
C VAL A 30 21.06 1.88 -29.08
N SER A 31 21.92 2.87 -29.25
CA SER A 31 23.19 2.67 -29.96
C SER A 31 24.08 1.69 -29.20
N ILE A 32 24.74 0.81 -29.92
CA ILE A 32 25.74 -0.11 -29.36
C ILE A 32 26.93 0.74 -28.88
N PRO A 33 27.31 0.66 -27.59
CA PRO A 33 28.46 1.40 -27.07
C PRO A 33 29.79 0.78 -27.53
N ASP A 34 30.81 1.62 -27.68
CA ASP A 34 32.17 1.19 -28.11
C ASP A 34 32.82 0.18 -27.15
N HIS A 35 32.39 0.16 -25.89
CA HIS A 35 32.88 -0.75 -24.86
C HIS A 35 31.78 -1.72 -24.44
N HIS A 36 32.00 -2.99 -24.76
CA HIS A 36 31.08 -4.07 -24.49
C HIS A 36 31.49 -4.81 -23.21
N PRO A 37 30.53 -5.33 -22.42
CA PRO A 37 30.86 -6.24 -21.34
C PRO A 37 31.53 -7.49 -21.89
N SER A 38 32.50 -8.02 -21.15
CA SER A 38 33.05 -9.35 -21.39
C SER A 38 31.97 -10.43 -21.26
N GLU A 39 32.21 -11.63 -21.79
CA GLU A 39 31.27 -12.74 -21.69
C GLU A 39 30.90 -13.07 -20.23
N LEU A 40 31.88 -12.99 -19.32
CA LEU A 40 31.66 -13.21 -17.89
C LEU A 40 30.79 -12.11 -17.28
N GLU A 41 31.02 -10.84 -17.62
CA GLU A 41 30.21 -9.72 -17.15
C GLU A 41 28.79 -9.81 -17.68
N TRP A 42 28.62 -10.12 -18.97
CA TRP A 42 27.31 -10.31 -19.59
C TRP A 42 26.53 -11.45 -18.94
N SER A 43 27.18 -12.60 -18.73
CA SER A 43 26.58 -13.75 -18.03
C SER A 43 26.14 -13.41 -16.62
N ALA A 44 26.98 -12.67 -15.87
CA ALA A 44 26.64 -12.21 -14.53
C ALA A 44 25.44 -11.25 -14.54
N MET A 45 25.42 -10.27 -15.45
CA MET A 45 24.31 -9.34 -15.61
C MET A 45 23.00 -10.06 -15.96
N LYS A 46 23.05 -11.01 -16.89
CA LYS A 46 21.90 -11.82 -17.28
C LYS A 46 21.35 -12.64 -16.12
N SER A 47 22.23 -13.30 -15.36
CA SER A 47 21.83 -14.07 -14.18
C SER A 47 21.15 -13.19 -13.12
N GLN A 48 21.66 -11.97 -12.89
CA GLN A 48 21.00 -11.01 -11.99
C GLN A 48 19.62 -10.59 -12.49
N ALA A 49 19.50 -10.34 -13.80
CA ALA A 49 18.24 -9.96 -14.42
C ALA A 49 17.18 -11.07 -14.31
N GLU A 50 17.56 -12.33 -14.57
CA GLU A 50 16.71 -13.51 -14.35
C GLU A 50 16.26 -13.62 -12.89
N GLY A 51 17.18 -13.39 -11.94
CA GLY A 51 16.87 -13.36 -10.51
C GLY A 51 15.85 -12.28 -10.13
N VAL A 52 15.98 -11.07 -10.68
CA VAL A 52 15.03 -9.96 -10.46
C VAL A 52 13.64 -10.29 -11.03
N VAL A 53 13.56 -10.86 -12.24
CA VAL A 53 12.29 -11.27 -12.86
C VAL A 53 11.61 -12.34 -12.00
N SER A 54 12.34 -13.39 -11.63
CA SER A 54 11.80 -14.48 -10.80
C SER A 54 11.32 -13.98 -9.43
N LEU A 55 12.08 -13.09 -8.78
CA LEU A 55 11.67 -12.50 -7.49
C LEU A 55 10.39 -11.66 -7.65
N SER A 56 10.29 -10.88 -8.73
CA SER A 56 9.12 -10.06 -9.03
C SER A 56 7.86 -10.90 -9.22
N GLU A 57 7.96 -12.02 -9.96
CA GLU A 57 6.86 -12.98 -10.12
C GLU A 57 6.42 -13.58 -8.78
N ARG A 58 7.38 -13.98 -7.93
CA ARG A 58 7.08 -14.53 -6.59
C ARG A 58 6.42 -13.50 -5.67
N LEU A 59 6.83 -12.23 -5.75
CA LEU A 59 6.20 -11.14 -5.01
C LEU A 59 4.73 -10.96 -5.44
N LEU A 60 4.45 -10.98 -6.75
CA LEU A 60 3.09 -10.88 -7.29
C LEU A 60 2.20 -12.03 -6.82
N LEU A 61 2.71 -13.26 -6.85
CA LEU A 61 1.98 -14.44 -6.36
C LEU A 61 1.67 -14.33 -4.86
N ASN A 62 2.64 -13.91 -4.04
CA ASN A 62 2.43 -13.70 -2.60
C ASN A 62 1.41 -12.58 -2.32
N GLU A 63 1.44 -11.51 -3.11
CA GLU A 63 0.46 -10.43 -3.00
C GLU A 63 -0.95 -10.94 -3.31
N GLN A 64 -1.12 -11.71 -4.39
CA GLN A 64 -2.39 -12.32 -4.76
C GLN A 64 -2.93 -13.25 -3.68
N ALA A 65 -2.10 -14.17 -3.17
CA ALA A 65 -2.47 -15.06 -2.07
C ALA A 65 -2.90 -14.27 -0.82
N THR A 66 -2.18 -13.19 -0.49
CA THR A 66 -2.56 -12.31 0.63
C THR A 66 -3.90 -11.63 0.38
N LYS A 67 -4.20 -11.21 -0.85
CA LYS A 67 -5.47 -10.59 -1.20
C LYS A 67 -6.65 -11.55 -1.04
N GLU A 68 -6.51 -12.78 -1.54
CA GLU A 68 -7.53 -13.83 -1.41
C GLU A 68 -7.81 -14.19 0.05
N LEU A 69 -6.75 -14.35 0.86
CA LEU A 69 -6.87 -14.61 2.29
C LEU A 69 -7.54 -13.44 3.03
N ALA A 70 -7.20 -12.19 2.70
CA ALA A 70 -7.81 -11.03 3.33
C ALA A 70 -9.32 -10.93 3.00
N ASN A 71 -9.68 -11.12 1.73
CA ASN A 71 -11.07 -11.07 1.26
C ASN A 71 -11.93 -12.16 1.90
N SER A 72 -11.37 -13.33 2.21
CA SER A 72 -12.11 -14.40 2.90
C SER A 72 -12.15 -14.21 4.43
N TYR A 73 -11.06 -13.73 5.03
CA TYR A 73 -10.92 -13.67 6.50
C TYR A 73 -11.53 -12.41 7.14
N VAL A 74 -11.46 -11.29 6.44
CA VAL A 74 -12.00 -9.98 6.86
C VAL A 74 -12.63 -9.25 5.65
N PRO A 75 -13.74 -9.77 5.09
CA PRO A 75 -14.31 -9.29 3.83
C PRO A 75 -14.73 -7.82 3.89
N SER A 76 -15.48 -7.39 4.91
CA SER A 76 -15.99 -6.02 5.01
C SER A 76 -14.85 -5.02 5.19
N LEU A 77 -13.84 -5.38 6.00
CA LEU A 77 -12.65 -4.55 6.17
C LEU A 77 -11.83 -4.46 4.87
N SER A 78 -11.68 -5.58 4.15
CA SER A 78 -10.95 -5.65 2.88
C SER A 78 -11.62 -4.80 1.80
N SER A 79 -12.95 -4.85 1.69
CA SER A 79 -13.70 -3.99 0.77
C SER A 79 -13.55 -2.50 1.12
N LEU A 80 -13.48 -2.16 2.42
CA LEU A 80 -13.39 -0.77 2.87
C LEU A 80 -12.02 -0.10 2.61
N ILE A 81 -10.92 -0.77 2.96
CA ILE A 81 -9.56 -0.18 2.94
C ILE A 81 -8.58 -0.87 1.98
N GLY A 82 -9.06 -1.86 1.24
CA GLY A 82 -8.26 -2.73 0.40
C GLY A 82 -7.70 -3.93 1.17
N PRO A 83 -7.58 -5.10 0.50
CA PRO A 83 -7.19 -6.35 1.14
C PRO A 83 -5.80 -6.32 1.81
N LEU A 84 -4.81 -5.68 1.17
CA LEU A 84 -3.46 -5.55 1.76
C LEU A 84 -3.46 -4.69 3.03
N GLY A 85 -4.27 -3.62 3.04
CA GLY A 85 -4.45 -2.79 4.23
C GLY A 85 -5.13 -3.54 5.37
N ALA A 86 -6.17 -4.30 5.04
CA ALA A 86 -6.90 -5.14 6.00
C ALA A 86 -6.00 -6.23 6.61
N ALA A 87 -5.29 -7.00 5.78
CA ALA A 87 -4.31 -7.99 6.24
C ALA A 87 -3.27 -7.37 7.18
N ARG A 88 -2.73 -6.19 6.81
CA ARG A 88 -1.75 -5.49 7.63
C ARG A 88 -2.33 -5.03 8.98
N MET A 89 -3.59 -4.58 9.05
CA MET A 89 -4.22 -4.26 10.34
C MET A 89 -4.36 -5.49 11.23
N VAL A 90 -4.76 -6.63 10.67
CA VAL A 90 -4.88 -7.90 11.40
C VAL A 90 -3.54 -8.31 11.99
N VAL A 91 -2.46 -8.28 11.18
CA VAL A 91 -1.10 -8.61 11.64
C VAL A 91 -0.63 -7.65 12.72
N LEU A 92 -0.81 -6.34 12.54
CA LEU A 92 -0.41 -5.33 13.54
C LEU A 92 -1.16 -5.47 14.87
N ALA A 93 -2.41 -5.93 14.84
CA ALA A 93 -3.18 -6.21 16.05
C ALA A 93 -2.78 -7.55 16.71
N GLY A 94 -2.19 -8.48 15.96
CA GLY A 94 -1.90 -9.84 16.41
C GLY A 94 -3.10 -10.78 16.31
N GLY A 95 -4.01 -10.54 15.36
CA GLY A 95 -5.16 -11.40 15.09
C GLY A 95 -6.49 -10.64 14.95
N ARG A 96 -7.46 -11.27 14.27
CA ARG A 96 -8.77 -10.69 13.96
C ARG A 96 -9.61 -10.40 15.20
N GLU A 97 -9.64 -11.32 16.16
CA GLU A 97 -10.36 -11.14 17.42
C GLU A 97 -9.83 -9.93 18.18
N ARG A 98 -8.49 -9.83 18.32
CA ARG A 98 -7.87 -8.70 19.00
C ARG A 98 -8.17 -7.39 18.27
N LEU A 99 -8.08 -7.36 16.95
CA LEU A 99 -8.44 -6.20 16.15
C LEU A 99 -9.91 -5.78 16.36
N ALA A 100 -10.85 -6.75 16.44
CA ALA A 100 -12.27 -6.47 16.66
C ALA A 100 -12.58 -5.88 18.05
N ARG A 101 -11.80 -6.26 19.06
CA ARG A 101 -11.90 -5.73 20.43
C ARG A 101 -11.25 -4.35 20.60
N MET A 102 -10.38 -3.92 19.69
CA MET A 102 -9.73 -2.61 19.79
C MET A 102 -10.72 -1.46 19.60
N PRO A 103 -10.56 -0.34 20.33
CA PRO A 103 -11.35 0.87 20.09
C PRO A 103 -10.89 1.56 18.80
N SER A 104 -11.80 2.33 18.19
CA SER A 104 -11.53 3.07 16.95
C SER A 104 -10.29 3.97 17.04
N GLY A 105 -10.07 4.64 18.17
CA GLY A 105 -8.87 5.46 18.40
C GLY A 105 -7.56 4.66 18.30
N SER A 106 -7.56 3.39 18.75
CA SER A 106 -6.39 2.51 18.61
C SER A 106 -6.18 2.08 17.16
N LEU A 107 -7.25 1.79 16.40
CA LEU A 107 -7.16 1.52 14.96
C LEU A 107 -6.63 2.76 14.20
N GLN A 108 -7.05 3.96 14.63
CA GLN A 108 -6.62 5.22 14.02
C GLN A 108 -5.11 5.39 14.05
N VAL A 109 -4.41 4.87 15.07
CA VAL A 109 -2.94 5.02 15.21
C VAL A 109 -2.20 3.68 15.23
N LEU A 110 -2.86 2.59 14.83
CA LEU A 110 -2.31 1.23 14.82
C LEU A 110 -1.01 1.17 13.99
N GLY A 111 0.06 0.62 14.57
CA GLY A 111 1.37 0.53 13.92
C GLY A 111 2.19 1.83 13.91
N ALA A 112 1.68 2.94 14.47
CA ALA A 112 2.45 4.18 14.63
C ALA A 112 3.28 4.18 15.94
N SER A 113 3.92 3.05 16.28
CA SER A 113 4.60 2.84 17.57
C SER A 113 5.67 3.88 17.87
N GLY A 114 6.51 4.22 16.89
CA GLY A 114 7.54 5.25 17.00
C GLY A 114 6.95 6.65 17.28
N ALA A 115 5.90 7.03 16.55
CA ALA A 115 5.23 8.32 16.76
C ALA A 115 4.49 8.38 18.11
N MET A 116 3.88 7.28 18.54
CA MET A 116 3.29 7.16 19.87
C MET A 116 4.34 7.24 20.98
N ALA A 117 5.52 6.65 20.77
CA ALA A 117 6.65 6.77 21.71
C ALA A 117 7.16 8.21 21.81
N ALA A 118 7.26 8.93 20.70
CA ALA A 118 7.59 10.36 20.70
C ALA A 118 6.51 11.19 21.39
N HIS A 119 5.23 10.87 21.17
CA HIS A 119 4.11 11.55 21.84
C HIS A 119 4.18 11.41 23.36
N ARG A 120 4.54 10.23 23.88
CA ARG A 120 4.78 10.02 25.32
C ARG A 120 5.93 10.87 25.88
N ARG A 121 6.81 11.41 25.02
CA ARG A 121 7.89 12.33 25.37
C ARG A 121 7.56 13.80 25.09
N GLY A 122 6.28 14.12 24.83
CA GLY A 122 5.81 15.50 24.63
C GLY A 122 5.61 15.93 23.17
N ALA A 123 5.92 15.09 22.18
CA ALA A 123 5.58 15.41 20.79
C ALA A 123 4.05 15.42 20.57
N PRO A 124 3.52 16.10 19.53
CA PRO A 124 2.10 15.99 19.19
C PRO A 124 1.69 14.54 18.84
N PRO A 125 0.47 14.11 19.19
CA PRO A 125 0.01 12.74 18.90
C PRO A 125 -0.10 12.49 17.39
N PRO A 126 0.21 11.26 16.92
CA PRO A 126 0.00 10.90 15.52
C PRO A 126 -1.50 10.96 15.16
N LYS A 127 -1.79 11.42 13.95
CA LYS A 127 -3.18 11.64 13.47
C LYS A 127 -3.78 10.43 12.74
N HIS A 128 -2.94 9.51 12.28
CA HIS A 128 -3.32 8.37 11.45
C HIS A 128 -2.26 7.27 11.54
N SER A 129 -2.70 6.03 11.29
CA SER A 129 -1.86 4.85 11.14
C SER A 129 -1.21 4.85 9.76
N PRO A 130 -0.10 4.10 9.56
CA PRO A 130 0.46 3.89 8.23
C PRO A 130 -0.54 3.28 7.25
N VAL A 131 -1.45 2.43 7.74
CA VAL A 131 -2.47 1.77 6.92
C VAL A 131 -3.55 2.76 6.46
N LEU A 132 -4.06 3.60 7.37
CA LEU A 132 -5.05 4.61 6.96
C LEU A 132 -4.42 5.68 6.08
N PHE A 133 -3.15 6.03 6.32
CA PHE A 133 -2.44 7.00 5.50
C PHE A 133 -2.20 6.51 4.07
N SER A 134 -1.99 5.20 3.84
CA SER A 134 -1.80 4.68 2.48
C SER A 134 -3.05 4.81 1.60
N MET A 135 -4.23 5.01 2.18
CA MET A 135 -5.44 5.27 1.39
C MET A 135 -5.34 6.64 0.69
N PRO A 136 -5.60 6.74 -0.64
CA PRO A 136 -5.59 8.00 -1.36
C PRO A 136 -6.50 9.07 -0.76
N LEU A 137 -7.65 8.67 -0.19
CA LEU A 137 -8.57 9.55 0.54
C LEU A 137 -7.90 10.31 1.70
N VAL A 138 -6.86 9.73 2.32
CA VAL A 138 -6.13 10.34 3.43
C VAL A 138 -4.83 10.99 2.95
N SER A 139 -3.98 10.28 2.20
CA SER A 139 -2.67 10.79 1.77
C SER A 139 -2.77 12.01 0.86
N ARG A 140 -3.70 11.99 -0.10
CA ARG A 140 -3.91 13.10 -1.05
C ARG A 140 -4.71 14.25 -0.45
N SER A 141 -5.28 14.09 0.74
CA SER A 141 -6.02 15.15 1.42
C SER A 141 -5.09 16.19 2.08
N PRO A 142 -5.54 17.46 2.25
CA PRO A 142 -4.76 18.49 2.91
C PRO A 142 -4.42 18.13 4.37
N ARG A 143 -3.23 18.54 4.85
CA ARG A 143 -2.67 18.16 6.16
C ARG A 143 -3.59 18.42 7.35
N TRP A 144 -4.42 19.47 7.30
CA TRP A 144 -5.37 19.82 8.37
C TRP A 144 -6.63 18.94 8.38
N VAL A 145 -6.92 18.26 7.27
CA VAL A 145 -8.09 17.38 7.12
C VAL A 145 -7.74 15.90 7.35
N ARG A 146 -6.51 15.47 7.04
CA ARG A 146 -6.10 14.04 7.11
C ARG A 146 -6.53 13.33 8.39
N GLY A 147 -6.35 13.97 9.55
CA GLY A 147 -6.74 13.40 10.85
C GLY A 147 -8.25 13.27 11.05
N LYS A 148 -9.07 14.12 10.41
CA LYS A 148 -10.53 14.02 10.44
C LYS A 148 -11.00 12.81 9.63
N ILE A 149 -10.46 12.65 8.42
CA ILE A 149 -10.77 11.51 7.55
C ILE A 149 -10.27 10.20 8.18
N ALA A 150 -9.04 10.17 8.68
CA ALA A 150 -8.49 8.99 9.35
C ALA A 150 -9.32 8.57 10.57
N ARG A 151 -9.81 9.52 11.37
CA ARG A 151 -10.72 9.22 12.49
C ARG A 151 -12.03 8.59 12.02
N PHE A 152 -12.64 9.16 10.98
CA PHE A 152 -13.88 8.63 10.40
C PHE A 152 -13.66 7.20 9.86
N LEU A 153 -12.62 7.01 9.05
CA LEU A 153 -12.28 5.70 8.49
C LEU A 153 -11.93 4.69 9.58
N ALA A 154 -11.18 5.05 10.61
CA ALA A 154 -10.90 4.17 11.75
C ALA A 154 -12.18 3.71 12.47
N GLY A 155 -13.18 4.58 12.56
CA GLY A 155 -14.52 4.23 13.07
C GLY A 155 -15.18 3.17 12.21
N LYS A 156 -15.18 3.36 10.89
CA LYS A 156 -15.76 2.40 9.94
C LYS A 156 -14.98 1.09 9.89
N CYS A 157 -13.64 1.11 9.93
CA CYS A 157 -12.81 -0.08 10.08
C CYS A 157 -13.16 -0.87 11.34
N SER A 158 -13.38 -0.17 12.46
CA SER A 158 -13.75 -0.81 13.74
C SER A 158 -15.10 -1.52 13.67
N ILE A 159 -16.05 -0.98 12.92
CA ILE A 159 -17.35 -1.63 12.67
C ILE A 159 -17.16 -2.82 11.72
N ALA A 160 -16.49 -2.60 10.59
CA ALA A 160 -16.25 -3.63 9.56
C ALA A 160 -15.59 -4.90 10.14
N VAL A 161 -14.51 -4.73 10.92
CA VAL A 161 -13.84 -5.89 11.54
C VAL A 161 -14.73 -6.62 12.57
N ARG A 162 -15.62 -5.91 13.25
CA ARG A 162 -16.55 -6.53 14.22
C ARG A 162 -17.64 -7.29 13.49
N VAL A 163 -18.17 -6.75 12.40
CA VAL A 163 -19.08 -7.46 11.49
C VAL A 163 -18.41 -8.75 11.02
N ASP A 164 -17.18 -8.65 10.51
CA ASP A 164 -16.43 -9.82 10.03
C ASP A 164 -16.19 -10.84 11.16
N HIS A 165 -15.83 -10.40 12.37
CA HIS A 165 -15.51 -11.29 13.48
C HIS A 165 -16.72 -11.97 14.11
N PHE A 166 -17.81 -11.24 14.34
CA PHE A 166 -18.99 -11.70 15.07
C PHE A 166 -20.09 -12.27 14.17
N GLY A 167 -19.81 -12.52 12.88
CA GLY A 167 -20.75 -13.14 11.96
C GLY A 167 -21.89 -12.23 11.50
N GLY A 168 -21.63 -10.91 11.42
CA GLY A 168 -22.58 -9.96 10.85
C GLY A 168 -22.66 -10.07 9.31
N GLN A 169 -23.64 -9.39 8.72
CA GLN A 169 -23.77 -9.30 7.28
C GLN A 169 -22.60 -8.52 6.67
N THR A 170 -21.87 -9.15 5.76
CA THR A 170 -20.76 -8.54 5.03
C THR A 170 -21.22 -7.29 4.28
N TRP A 171 -20.39 -6.24 4.32
CA TRP A 171 -20.70 -4.98 3.65
C TRP A 171 -20.65 -5.11 2.12
N GLU A 172 -21.70 -4.60 1.48
CA GLU A 172 -21.82 -4.54 0.03
C GLU A 172 -21.13 -3.30 -0.55
N ASP A 173 -20.81 -3.35 -1.84
CA ASP A 173 -20.11 -2.27 -2.55
C ASP A 173 -20.80 -0.91 -2.43
N GLU A 174 -22.13 -0.85 -2.40
CA GLU A 174 -22.84 0.43 -2.28
C GLU A 174 -22.68 1.05 -0.88
N GLU A 175 -22.62 0.22 0.17
CA GLU A 175 -22.32 0.70 1.53
C GLU A 175 -20.90 1.28 1.60
N ILE A 176 -19.92 0.59 0.99
CA ILE A 176 -18.54 1.07 0.89
C ILE A 176 -18.46 2.40 0.13
N LYS A 177 -19.12 2.49 -1.03
CA LYS A 177 -19.16 3.73 -1.83
C LYS A 177 -19.77 4.88 -1.03
N LYS A 178 -20.84 4.63 -0.28
CA LYS A 178 -21.46 5.64 0.59
C LYS A 178 -20.48 6.12 1.67
N ILE A 179 -19.74 5.20 2.30
CA ILE A 179 -18.71 5.54 3.29
C ILE A 179 -17.59 6.38 2.66
N HIS A 180 -17.10 6.01 1.47
CA HIS A 180 -16.06 6.78 0.78
C HIS A 180 -16.54 8.18 0.36
N ARG A 181 -17.76 8.31 -0.17
CA ARG A 181 -18.39 9.62 -0.46
C ARG A 181 -18.51 10.48 0.79
N GLU A 182 -18.87 9.88 1.93
CA GLU A 182 -18.93 10.60 3.20
C GLU A 182 -17.53 11.07 3.64
N ALA A 183 -16.49 10.25 3.46
CA ALA A 183 -15.10 10.64 3.72
C ALA A 183 -14.64 11.83 2.84
N GLU A 184 -15.05 11.85 1.56
CA GLU A 184 -14.82 12.98 0.65
C GLU A 184 -15.57 14.23 1.11
N SER A 185 -16.82 14.10 1.55
CA SER A 185 -17.57 15.24 2.10
C SER A 185 -16.90 15.86 3.33
N ILE A 186 -16.15 15.06 4.12
CA ILE A 186 -15.37 15.59 5.25
C ILE A 186 -14.24 16.47 4.71
N ARG A 187 -13.59 16.09 3.61
CA ARG A 187 -12.55 16.90 2.97
C ARG A 187 -13.12 18.25 2.52
N ASP A 188 -14.26 18.21 1.85
CA ASP A 188 -14.80 19.40 1.18
C ASP A 188 -15.42 20.39 2.19
N ARG A 189 -15.83 19.92 3.37
CA ARG A 189 -16.26 20.77 4.50
C ARG A 189 -15.14 21.61 5.12
N PHE A 190 -13.86 21.28 4.89
CA PHE A 190 -12.72 22.01 5.47
C PHE A 190 -11.73 22.48 4.38
N PRO A 191 -12.15 23.36 3.45
CA PRO A 191 -11.33 23.75 2.31
C PRO A 191 -10.14 24.65 2.71
N LYS A 192 -10.26 25.37 3.83
CA LYS A 192 -9.24 26.29 4.33
C LYS A 192 -8.57 25.73 5.59
N PRO A 193 -7.27 26.01 5.80
CA PRO A 193 -6.60 25.64 7.04
C PRO A 193 -7.28 26.34 8.24
N PRO A 194 -7.28 25.71 9.43
CA PRO A 194 -7.77 26.37 10.64
C PRO A 194 -6.96 27.64 10.90
N LYS A 195 -7.64 28.69 11.40
CA LYS A 195 -6.97 29.93 11.82
C LYS A 195 -5.94 29.54 12.90
N ARG A 196 -4.69 29.98 12.72
CA ARG A 196 -3.67 29.83 13.76
C ARG A 196 -4.09 30.74 14.92
N GLY A 197 -4.37 30.13 16.06
CA GLY A 197 -4.48 30.83 17.34
C GLY A 197 -3.12 31.06 17.94
#